data_AF-A0A9P3GYX0-F1
#
_entry.id   AF-A0A9P3GYX0-F1
#
_cell.length_a   1.000
_cell.length_b   1.000
_cell.length_c   1.000
_cell.angle_alpha   90.00
_cell.angle_beta   90.00
_cell.angle_gamma   90.00
#
_symmetry.space_group_name_H-M   'P 1'
#
loop_
_entity.id
_entity.type
_entity.pdbx_description
1 polymer ?
#
loop_
_entity_poly.entity_id
_entity_poly.type
_entity_poly.pdbx_seq_one_letter_code
_entity_poly.pdbx_strand_id
1 'polypeptide(L)'
;MWCNNCCLCFPVRGGAMWLAGLVILINAIGGILLFLWGAYFFSSTMAMLFAGFSVIQAITAGIAFLGLCNWSYMMTRMFVFVEWLVAFLATARIGMMAFQLEQNKDQISSECWGAVDDKGYSPEGTAAAFYCNTPINTFIMLFIAGLVVDYVLNLYMYFVVWRFYVRMRLYPFQKTIAMGYEQGLYEI
;
A
#
# COMPACT_ATOMS: atom_id res chain seq x y z
N MET A 1 9.12 -4.46 31.39
CA MET A 1 8.64 -5.49 30.44
C MET A 1 7.46 -4.91 29.66
N TRP A 2 7.70 -4.39 28.46
CA TRP A 2 6.62 -3.93 27.57
C TRP A 2 6.16 -5.15 26.77
N CYS A 3 4.98 -5.67 27.12
CA CYS A 3 4.42 -6.86 26.52
C CYS A 3 4.28 -6.70 24.99
N ASN A 4 4.56 -7.76 24.24
CA ASN A 4 4.36 -7.83 22.79
C ASN A 4 2.91 -7.57 22.34
N ASN A 5 1.96 -7.42 23.29
CA ASN A 5 0.53 -7.19 23.07
C ASN A 5 -0.10 -5.98 23.78
N CYS A 6 0.62 -5.18 24.58
CA CYS A 6 -0.08 -4.32 25.55
C CYS A 6 -0.52 -2.92 25.10
N CYS A 7 -0.56 -2.54 23.81
CA CYS A 7 -1.22 -1.26 23.42
C CYS A 7 -1.47 -1.04 21.91
N LEU A 8 -1.48 -2.08 21.07
CA LEU A 8 -1.86 -1.93 19.66
C LEU A 8 -2.72 -3.11 19.22
N CYS A 9 -3.64 -2.86 18.30
CA CYS A 9 -4.59 -3.83 17.72
C CYS A 9 -3.93 -5.07 17.08
N PHE A 10 -2.59 -5.09 16.98
CA PHE A 10 -1.80 -6.17 16.39
C PHE A 10 -0.52 -6.46 17.20
N PRO A 11 -0.16 -7.74 17.44
CA PRO A 11 1.11 -8.11 18.07
C PRO A 11 2.29 -7.55 17.27
N VAL A 12 3.29 -7.00 17.97
CA VAL A 12 4.37 -6.17 17.36
C VAL A 12 5.11 -6.86 16.20
N ARG A 13 5.22 -8.19 16.20
CA ARG A 13 5.86 -8.95 15.13
C ARG A 13 4.86 -9.61 14.19
N GLY A 14 4.01 -10.50 14.70
CA GLY A 14 3.09 -11.27 13.88
C GLY A 14 2.08 -10.39 13.14
N GLY A 15 1.56 -9.36 13.81
CA GLY A 15 0.62 -8.44 13.19
C GLY A 15 1.29 -7.46 12.23
N ALA A 16 2.55 -7.09 12.46
CA ALA A 16 3.34 -6.31 11.50
C ALA A 16 3.63 -7.10 10.22
N MET A 17 3.92 -8.41 10.33
CA MET A 17 4.10 -9.30 9.19
C MET A 17 2.81 -9.44 8.38
N TRP A 18 1.68 -9.64 9.06
CA TRP A 18 0.39 -9.75 8.40
C TRP A 18 0.00 -8.45 7.68
N LEU A 19 0.19 -7.30 8.34
CA LEU A 19 -0.04 -5.99 7.74
C LEU A 19 0.85 -5.75 6.52
N ALA A 20 2.15 -6.06 6.60
CA ALA A 20 3.05 -5.95 5.45
C ALA A 20 2.60 -6.87 4.29
N GLY A 21 2.19 -8.10 4.58
CA GLY A 21 1.62 -9.01 3.58
C GLY A 21 0.35 -8.47 2.93
N LEU A 22 -0.54 -7.86 3.72
CA LEU A 22 -1.76 -7.22 3.23
C LEU A 22 -1.44 -6.03 2.32
N VAL A 23 -0.51 -5.16 2.72
CA VAL A 23 -0.08 -4.01 1.90
C VAL A 23 0.56 -4.46 0.58
N ILE A 24 1.37 -5.52 0.60
CA ILE A 24 1.92 -6.13 -0.62
C ILE A 24 0.79 -6.55 -1.57
N LEU A 25 -0.22 -7.27 -1.05
CA LEU A 25 -1.33 -7.77 -1.86
C LEU A 25 -2.16 -6.62 -2.45
N ILE A 26 -2.55 -5.63 -1.64
CA ILE A 26 -3.34 -4.49 -2.11
C ILE A 26 -2.59 -3.72 -3.20
N ASN A 27 -1.30 -3.44 -2.99
CA ASN A 27 -0.51 -2.69 -3.96
C ASN A 27 -0.18 -3.50 -5.22
N ALA A 28 0.00 -4.81 -5.12
CA ALA A 28 0.17 -5.68 -6.28
C ALA A 28 -1.10 -5.74 -7.13
N ILE A 29 -2.27 -5.94 -6.51
CA ILE A 29 -3.56 -5.98 -7.21
C ILE A 29 -3.85 -4.60 -7.83
N GLY A 30 -3.68 -3.53 -7.07
CA GLY A 30 -3.85 -2.15 -7.57
C GLY A 30 -2.92 -1.83 -8.74
N GLY A 31 -1.66 -2.26 -8.68
CA GLY A 31 -0.70 -2.11 -9.78
C GLY A 31 -1.12 -2.87 -11.04
N ILE A 32 -1.53 -4.13 -10.91
CA ILE A 32 -1.99 -4.94 -12.04
C ILE A 32 -3.24 -4.32 -12.69
N LEU A 33 -4.20 -3.86 -11.89
CA LEU A 33 -5.40 -3.19 -12.39
C LEU A 33 -5.05 -1.90 -13.15
N LEU A 34 -4.11 -1.10 -12.63
CA LEU A 34 -3.66 0.12 -13.32
C LEU A 34 -2.89 -0.19 -14.61
N PHE A 35 -2.14 -1.29 -14.68
CA PHE A 35 -1.45 -1.68 -15.91
C PHE A 35 -2.39 -2.15 -17.01
N LEU A 36 -3.42 -2.91 -16.65
CA LEU A 36 -4.38 -3.41 -17.63
C LEU A 36 -5.35 -2.31 -18.06
N TRP A 37 -5.93 -1.60 -17.09
CA TRP A 37 -7.11 -0.75 -17.31
C TRP A 37 -6.85 0.73 -17.08
N GLY A 38 -5.65 1.12 -16.64
CA GLY A 38 -5.32 2.52 -16.38
C GLY A 38 -5.39 3.41 -17.63
N ALA A 39 -5.19 2.85 -18.82
CA ALA A 39 -5.31 3.58 -20.09
C ALA A 39 -6.75 4.04 -20.41
N TYR A 40 -7.77 3.42 -19.78
CA TYR A 40 -9.17 3.86 -19.93
C TYR A 40 -9.50 5.05 -19.05
N PHE A 41 -8.80 5.21 -17.91
CA PHE A 41 -9.08 6.26 -16.92
C PHE A 41 -8.11 7.44 -17.02
N PHE A 42 -6.89 7.20 -17.50
CA PHE A 42 -5.81 8.16 -17.54
C PHE A 42 -5.08 8.09 -18.89
N SER A 43 -4.36 9.18 -19.22
CA SER A 43 -3.38 9.14 -20.32
C SER A 43 -2.38 7.99 -20.11
N SER A 44 -2.00 7.31 -21.19
CA SER A 44 -1.16 6.10 -21.15
C SER A 44 0.15 6.30 -20.38
N THR A 45 0.75 7.48 -20.45
CA THR A 45 1.97 7.83 -19.72
C THR A 45 1.73 8.03 -18.22
N MET A 46 0.62 8.66 -17.84
CA MET A 46 0.24 8.88 -16.43
C MET A 46 -0.14 7.57 -15.75
N ALA A 47 -0.89 6.70 -16.44
CA ALA A 47 -1.25 5.37 -15.95
C ALA A 47 0.01 4.54 -15.60
N MET A 48 1.04 4.58 -16.45
CA MET A 48 2.30 3.87 -16.22
C MET A 48 3.04 4.40 -14.99
N LEU A 49 3.09 5.72 -14.78
CA LEU A 49 3.71 6.32 -13.58
C LEU A 49 3.00 5.89 -12.30
N PHE A 50 1.67 5.91 -12.33
CA PHE A 50 0.83 5.50 -11.21
C PHE A 50 0.96 4.02 -10.87
N ALA A 51 1.01 3.16 -11.88
CA ALA A 51 1.23 1.73 -11.71
C ALA A 51 2.65 1.44 -11.18
N GLY A 52 3.66 2.16 -11.69
CA GLY A 52 5.03 2.09 -11.17
C GLY A 52 5.14 2.43 -9.69
N PHE A 53 4.38 3.44 -9.23
CA PHE A 53 4.33 3.79 -7.81
C PHE A 53 3.78 2.67 -6.92
N SER A 54 2.69 2.02 -7.32
CA SER A 54 2.16 0.86 -6.58
C SER A 54 3.17 -0.28 -6.49
N VAL A 55 3.99 -0.50 -7.53
CA VAL A 55 5.05 -1.52 -7.49
C VAL A 55 6.14 -1.14 -6.49
N ILE A 56 6.57 0.13 -6.46
CA ILE A 56 7.55 0.61 -5.47
C ILE A 56 7.03 0.43 -4.04
N GLN A 57 5.74 0.71 -3.82
CA GLN A 57 5.07 0.54 -2.53
C GLN A 57 4.96 -0.95 -2.12
N ALA A 58 4.69 -1.84 -3.07
CA ALA A 58 4.73 -3.28 -2.83
C ALA A 58 6.15 -3.79 -2.50
N ILE A 59 7.18 -3.27 -3.19
CA ILE A 59 8.59 -3.65 -2.94
C ILE A 59 9.03 -3.20 -1.55
N THR A 60 8.70 -1.97 -1.16
CA THR A 60 9.04 -1.44 0.17
C THR A 60 8.34 -2.20 1.29
N ALA A 61 7.06 -2.54 1.12
CA ALA A 61 6.36 -3.46 2.02
C ALA A 61 7.01 -4.86 2.07
N GLY A 62 7.54 -5.36 0.95
CA GLY A 62 8.33 -6.59 0.88
C GLY A 62 9.64 -6.53 1.70
N ILE A 63 10.35 -5.40 1.63
CA ILE A 63 11.56 -5.16 2.45
C ILE A 63 11.19 -5.15 3.94
N ALA A 64 10.07 -4.51 4.32
CA ALA A 64 9.57 -4.55 5.70
C ALA A 64 9.27 -5.99 6.15
N PHE A 65 8.57 -6.76 5.32
CA PHE A 65 8.23 -8.15 5.60
C PHE A 65 9.49 -9.00 5.83
N LEU A 66 10.47 -8.94 4.91
CA LEU A 66 11.74 -9.66 5.05
C LEU A 66 12.55 -9.19 6.27
N GLY A 67 12.54 -7.89 6.56
CA GLY A 67 13.20 -7.31 7.74
C GLY A 67 12.63 -7.85 9.06
N LEU A 68 11.31 -8.00 9.13
CA LEU A 68 10.61 -8.57 10.29
C LEU A 68 10.82 -10.09 10.43
N CYS A 69 10.91 -10.81 9.31
CA CYS A 69 11.20 -12.25 9.30
C CYS A 69 12.60 -12.54 9.86
N ASN A 70 13.60 -11.82 9.36
CA ASN A 70 15.01 -12.07 9.65
C ASN A 70 15.57 -11.30 10.86
N TRP A 71 14.76 -10.51 11.58
CA TRP A 71 15.24 -9.62 12.66
C TRP A 71 16.41 -8.73 12.22
N SER A 72 16.38 -8.27 10.97
CA SER A 72 17.50 -7.53 10.39
C SER A 72 17.41 -6.05 10.72
N TYR A 73 18.39 -5.56 11.51
CA TYR A 73 18.53 -4.13 11.81
C TYR A 73 18.78 -3.29 10.55
N MET A 74 19.55 -3.81 9.59
CA MET A 74 19.89 -3.09 8.37
C MET A 74 18.67 -2.92 7.45
N MET A 75 17.86 -3.96 7.29
CA MET A 75 16.66 -3.93 6.44
C MET A 75 15.58 -3.01 7.03
N THR A 76 15.36 -3.08 8.34
CA THR A 76 14.37 -2.22 9.01
C THR A 76 14.80 -0.75 9.00
N ARG A 77 16.10 -0.46 9.13
CA ARG A 77 16.63 0.90 8.96
C ARG A 77 16.42 1.41 7.53
N MET A 78 16.69 0.57 6.52
CA MET A 78 16.48 0.93 5.11
C MET A 78 15.00 1.24 4.85
N PHE A 79 14.11 0.38 5.33
CA PHE A 79 12.66 0.60 5.20
C PHE A 79 12.23 1.93 5.82
N VAL A 80 12.58 2.21 7.09
CA VAL A 80 12.18 3.46 7.76
C VAL A 80 12.68 4.70 7.03
N PHE A 81 13.85 4.62 6.40
CA PHE A 81 14.39 5.74 5.62
C PHE A 81 13.66 5.93 4.27
N VAL A 82 13.42 4.84 3.54
CA VAL A 82 12.78 4.87 2.22
C VAL A 82 11.28 5.17 2.33
N GLU A 83 10.60 4.57 3.29
CA GLU A 83 9.15 4.64 3.46
C GLU A 83 8.68 6.07 3.73
N TRP A 84 9.48 6.89 4.43
CA TRP A 84 9.15 8.30 4.64
C TRP A 84 9.08 9.08 3.31
N LEU A 85 10.01 8.83 2.40
CA LEU A 85 10.00 9.43 1.06
C LEU A 85 8.83 8.90 0.22
N VAL A 86 8.57 7.59 0.27
CA VAL A 86 7.46 6.96 -0.45
C VAL A 86 6.11 7.48 0.05
N ALA A 87 5.93 7.65 1.36
CA ALA A 87 4.72 8.21 1.94
C ALA A 87 4.48 9.66 1.48
N PHE A 88 5.54 10.47 1.35
CA PHE A 88 5.43 11.82 0.81
C PHE A 88 5.03 11.82 -0.68
N LEU A 89 5.55 10.89 -1.47
CA LEU A 89 5.17 10.77 -2.88
C LEU A 89 3.76 10.17 -3.05
N ALA A 90 3.32 9.33 -2.12
CA ALA A 90 1.99 8.73 -2.11
C ALA A 90 0.89 9.79 -1.91
N THR A 91 1.12 10.82 -1.09
CA THR A 91 0.15 11.92 -0.95
C THR A 91 0.00 12.71 -2.26
N ALA A 92 1.11 13.00 -2.94
CA ALA A 92 1.11 13.64 -4.25
C ALA A 92 0.39 12.78 -5.30
N ARG A 93 0.60 11.46 -5.29
CA ARG A 93 -0.11 10.50 -6.16
C ARG A 93 -1.63 10.58 -5.98
N ILE A 94 -2.12 10.58 -4.75
CA ILE A 94 -3.57 10.65 -4.46
C ILE A 94 -4.15 11.95 -5.01
N GLY A 95 -3.48 13.09 -4.78
CA GLY A 95 -3.93 14.38 -5.29
C GLY A 95 -3.97 14.44 -6.81
N MET A 96 -2.92 13.95 -7.49
CA MET A 96 -2.85 13.94 -8.95
C MET A 96 -3.89 13.01 -9.58
N MET A 97 -4.11 11.83 -9.00
CA MET A 97 -5.16 10.90 -9.46
C MET A 97 -6.54 11.53 -9.30
N ALA A 98 -6.86 12.09 -8.13
CA ALA A 98 -8.15 12.73 -7.89
C ALA A 98 -8.42 13.86 -8.91
N PHE A 99 -7.41 14.69 -9.19
CA PHE A 99 -7.54 15.76 -10.18
C PHE A 99 -7.81 15.23 -11.61
N GLN A 100 -7.07 14.21 -12.05
CA GLN A 100 -7.28 13.65 -13.39
C GLN A 100 -8.60 12.92 -13.55
N LEU A 101 -9.05 12.22 -12.50
CA LEU A 101 -10.35 11.56 -12.49
C LEU A 101 -11.49 12.57 -12.60
N GLU A 102 -11.37 13.74 -11.96
CA GLU A 102 -12.33 14.84 -12.08
C GLU A 102 -12.33 15.47 -13.49
N GLN A 103 -11.16 15.65 -14.09
CA GLN A 103 -11.04 16.26 -15.41
C GLN A 103 -11.56 15.36 -16.55
N ASN A 104 -11.42 14.04 -16.41
CA ASN A 104 -11.78 13.08 -17.47
C ASN A 104 -13.17 12.45 -17.31
N LYS A 105 -14.02 12.97 -16.42
CA LYS A 105 -15.37 12.44 -16.14
C LYS A 105 -16.21 12.27 -17.41
N ASP A 106 -16.20 13.28 -18.27
CA ASP A 106 -17.03 13.30 -19.47
C ASP A 106 -16.55 12.25 -20.49
N GLN A 107 -15.24 12.10 -20.65
CA GLN A 107 -14.65 11.11 -21.56
C GLN A 107 -14.95 9.68 -21.08
N ILE A 108 -14.80 9.40 -19.79
CA ILE A 108 -15.11 8.08 -19.22
C ILE A 108 -16.60 7.76 -19.40
N SER A 109 -17.49 8.75 -19.22
CA SER A 109 -18.91 8.57 -19.45
C SER A 109 -19.21 8.24 -20.93
N SER A 110 -18.53 8.90 -21.87
CA SER A 110 -18.71 8.66 -23.30
C SER A 110 -18.23 7.28 -23.75
N GLU A 111 -17.16 6.75 -23.17
CA GLU A 111 -16.64 5.41 -23.52
C GLU A 111 -17.58 4.28 -23.04
N CYS A 112 -18.25 4.46 -21.90
CA CYS A 112 -19.20 3.47 -21.39
C CYS A 112 -20.48 3.36 -22.22
N TRP A 113 -20.97 4.46 -22.80
CA TRP A 113 -22.17 4.45 -23.64
C TRP A 113 -21.84 4.26 -25.12
N GLY A 114 -20.69 4.75 -25.59
CA GLY A 114 -20.21 4.57 -26.96
C GLY A 114 -19.74 3.16 -27.30
N ALA A 115 -19.14 2.44 -26.33
CA ALA A 115 -18.72 1.05 -26.54
C ALA A 115 -19.89 0.05 -26.66
N VAL A 116 -21.05 0.40 -26.10
CA VAL A 116 -22.29 -0.40 -26.20
C VAL A 116 -22.89 -0.31 -27.61
N ASP A 117 -22.80 0.86 -28.25
CA ASP A 117 -23.35 1.09 -29.59
C ASP A 117 -22.43 0.61 -30.74
N ASP A 118 -21.10 0.81 -30.65
CA ASP A 118 -20.21 0.57 -31.80
C ASP A 118 -19.65 -0.86 -31.93
N LYS A 119 -19.63 -1.66 -30.85
CA LYS A 119 -18.98 -2.99 -30.87
C LYS A 119 -19.88 -4.16 -30.48
N GLY A 120 -21.16 -3.93 -30.16
CA GLY A 120 -22.10 -4.99 -29.78
C GLY A 120 -21.66 -5.83 -28.58
N TYR A 121 -20.76 -5.31 -27.74
CA TYR A 121 -20.31 -5.99 -26.54
C TYR A 121 -21.42 -5.94 -25.49
N SER A 122 -21.99 -7.10 -25.13
CA SER A 122 -22.83 -7.17 -23.93
C SER A 122 -21.93 -6.94 -22.70
N PRO A 123 -22.38 -6.17 -21.70
CA PRO A 123 -21.62 -5.89 -20.49
C PRO A 123 -21.63 -7.08 -19.52
N GLU A 124 -21.41 -8.30 -19.98
CA GLU A 124 -21.46 -9.50 -19.14
C GLU A 124 -20.05 -10.03 -18.77
N GLY A 125 -18.98 -9.36 -19.22
CA GLY A 125 -17.58 -9.69 -18.96
C GLY A 125 -16.92 -8.91 -17.80
N THR A 126 -17.34 -9.24 -16.57
CA THR A 126 -16.57 -9.32 -15.30
C THR A 126 -15.78 -8.15 -14.69
N ALA A 127 -15.58 -6.99 -15.31
CA ALA A 127 -15.35 -5.75 -14.53
C ALA A 127 -15.65 -4.45 -15.29
N ALA A 128 -15.82 -4.53 -16.63
CA ALA A 128 -16.31 -3.41 -17.42
C ALA A 128 -17.77 -3.05 -17.14
N ALA A 129 -18.56 -4.09 -16.90
CA ALA A 129 -19.92 -3.98 -16.42
C ALA A 129 -20.02 -3.20 -15.10
N PHE A 130 -19.04 -3.37 -14.21
CA PHE A 130 -19.09 -2.79 -12.87
C PHE A 130 -18.95 -1.27 -12.92
N TYR A 131 -18.01 -0.74 -13.72
CA TYR A 131 -17.84 0.71 -13.84
C TYR A 131 -18.89 1.37 -14.73
N CYS A 132 -19.42 0.71 -15.75
CA CYS A 132 -20.46 1.30 -16.59
C CYS A 132 -21.86 1.27 -15.95
N ASN A 133 -22.15 0.33 -15.04
CA ASN A 133 -23.42 0.29 -14.31
C ASN A 133 -23.42 1.16 -13.03
N THR A 134 -22.26 1.67 -12.61
CA THR A 134 -22.13 2.49 -11.39
C THR A 134 -22.06 3.96 -11.76
N PRO A 135 -22.79 4.87 -11.08
CA PRO A 135 -22.68 6.30 -11.33
C PRO A 135 -21.25 6.79 -11.10
N ILE A 136 -20.70 7.52 -12.07
CA ILE A 136 -19.28 7.88 -12.12
C ILE A 136 -18.80 8.62 -10.88
N ASN A 137 -19.63 9.49 -10.29
CA ASN A 137 -19.30 10.19 -9.05
C ASN A 137 -19.12 9.23 -7.86
N THR A 138 -19.91 8.16 -7.78
CA THR A 138 -19.76 7.15 -6.71
C THR A 138 -18.51 6.29 -6.94
N PHE A 139 -18.22 5.95 -8.19
CA PHE A 139 -17.00 5.22 -8.55
C PHE A 139 -15.73 6.00 -8.17
N ILE A 140 -15.67 7.29 -8.53
CA ILE A 140 -14.53 8.17 -8.21
C ILE A 140 -14.35 8.29 -6.70
N MET A 141 -15.44 8.47 -5.96
CA MET A 141 -15.39 8.53 -4.49
C MET A 141 -14.85 7.24 -3.87
N LEU A 142 -15.33 6.07 -4.33
CA LEU A 142 -14.84 4.76 -3.86
C LEU A 142 -13.37 4.54 -4.20
N PHE A 143 -12.94 4.93 -5.39
CA PHE A 143 -11.55 4.81 -5.82
C PHE A 143 -10.62 5.67 -4.95
N ILE A 144 -10.99 6.93 -4.73
CA ILE A 144 -10.22 7.84 -3.86
C ILE A 144 -10.22 7.32 -2.41
N ALA A 145 -11.36 6.87 -1.90
CA ALA A 145 -11.45 6.30 -0.55
C ALA A 145 -10.54 5.08 -0.40
N GLY A 146 -10.49 4.20 -1.41
CA GLY A 146 -9.57 3.05 -1.43
C GLY A 146 -8.10 3.47 -1.36
N LEU A 147 -7.70 4.50 -2.11
CA LEU A 147 -6.33 5.03 -2.07
C LEU A 147 -5.99 5.65 -0.71
N VAL A 148 -6.93 6.35 -0.08
CA VAL A 148 -6.72 6.91 1.27
C VAL A 148 -6.58 5.80 2.31
N VAL A 149 -7.40 4.75 2.22
CA VAL A 149 -7.28 3.58 3.12
C VAL A 149 -5.92 2.90 2.93
N ASP A 150 -5.46 2.69 1.70
CA ASP A 150 -4.12 2.16 1.43
C ASP A 150 -3.04 3.07 2.04
N TYR A 151 -3.14 4.39 1.86
CA TYR A 151 -2.20 5.33 2.46
C TYR A 151 -2.14 5.24 3.99
N VAL A 152 -3.30 5.14 4.66
CA VAL A 152 -3.38 4.96 6.11
C VAL A 152 -2.75 3.64 6.54
N LEU A 153 -2.98 2.55 5.78
CA LEU A 153 -2.35 1.26 6.06
C LEU A 153 -0.82 1.32 5.93
N ASN A 154 -0.30 2.05 4.94
CA ASN A 154 1.15 2.24 4.78
C ASN A 154 1.76 3.10 5.90
N LEU A 155 1.09 4.19 6.30
CA LEU A 155 1.51 4.97 7.48
C LEU A 155 1.49 4.15 8.77
N TYR A 156 0.49 3.29 8.92
CA TYR A 156 0.41 2.40 10.07
C TYR A 156 1.52 1.34 10.05
N MET A 157 1.82 0.77 8.87
CA MET A 157 2.97 -0.13 8.68
C MET A 157 4.30 0.56 9.03
N TYR A 158 4.50 1.79 8.53
CA TYR A 158 5.64 2.62 8.88
C TYR A 158 5.79 2.77 10.39
N PHE A 159 4.72 3.15 11.09
CA PHE A 159 4.71 3.33 12.53
C PHE A 159 5.12 2.06 13.29
N VAL A 160 4.57 0.90 12.89
CA VAL A 160 4.87 -0.38 13.55
C VAL A 160 6.32 -0.82 13.32
N VAL A 161 6.83 -0.70 12.10
CA VAL A 161 8.24 -1.06 11.79
C VAL A 161 9.22 -0.07 12.40
N TRP A 162 8.90 1.23 12.43
CA TRP A 162 9.68 2.24 13.12
C TRP A 162 9.81 1.92 14.62
N ARG A 163 8.69 1.54 15.26
CA ARG A 163 8.71 1.10 16.66
C ARG A 163 9.61 -0.12 16.87
N PHE A 164 9.56 -1.09 15.95
CA PHE A 164 10.44 -2.26 15.99
C PHE A 164 11.93 -1.87 15.83
N TYR A 165 12.23 -0.94 14.91
CA TYR A 165 13.56 -0.37 14.70
C TYR A 165 14.11 0.33 15.95
N VAL A 166 13.32 1.20 16.59
CA VAL A 166 13.73 1.90 17.83
C VAL A 166 14.05 0.90 18.93
N ARG A 167 13.24 -0.15 19.07
CA ARG A 167 13.45 -1.21 20.06
C ARG A 167 14.77 -1.95 19.81
N MET A 168 15.09 -2.29 18.57
CA MET A 168 16.37 -2.90 18.20
C MET A 168 17.58 -1.99 18.46
N ARG A 169 17.42 -0.67 18.32
CA ARG A 169 18.49 0.30 18.58
C ARG A 169 18.81 0.44 20.08
N LEU A 170 17.85 0.20 20.96
CA LEU A 170 18.02 0.29 22.42
C LEU A 170 18.63 -0.99 23.03
N TYR A 171 18.44 -2.16 22.40
CA TYR A 171 19.00 -3.43 22.88
C TYR A 171 20.54 -3.57 22.90
N PRO A 172 21.36 -2.97 22.01
CA PRO A 172 22.82 -3.05 22.16
C PRO A 172 23.32 -2.44 23.48
N PHE A 173 22.61 -1.46 24.05
CA PHE A 173 22.95 -0.89 25.37
C PHE A 173 22.58 -1.81 26.55
N GLN A 174 21.62 -2.72 26.38
CA GLN A 174 21.29 -3.72 27.42
C GLN A 174 22.28 -4.89 27.43
N LYS A 175 23.01 -5.16 26.34
CA LYS A 175 24.05 -6.20 26.33
C LYS A 175 25.24 -5.90 27.25
N THR A 176 25.50 -4.63 27.57
CA THR A 176 26.54 -4.24 28.54
C THR A 176 26.14 -4.60 29.98
N ILE A 177 24.84 -4.75 30.25
CA ILE A 177 24.31 -5.22 31.53
C ILE A 177 23.76 -6.64 31.29
N ALA A 178 24.70 -7.57 31.09
CA ALA A 178 24.54 -9.02 31.21
C ALA A 178 23.18 -9.59 30.80
N MET A 179 22.98 -9.89 29.51
CA MET A 179 22.22 -11.07 29.07
C MET A 179 22.47 -11.31 27.58
N GLY A 180 22.79 -12.55 27.23
CA GLY A 180 23.05 -12.97 25.85
C GLY A 180 21.82 -12.84 24.97
N TYR A 181 22.04 -12.65 23.66
CA TYR A 181 20.95 -12.46 22.67
C TYR A 181 19.96 -13.64 22.64
N GLU A 182 20.41 -14.83 23.04
CA GLU A 182 19.56 -16.01 23.18
C GLU A 182 18.70 -15.98 24.45
N GLN A 183 19.19 -15.48 25.58
CA GLN A 183 18.40 -15.47 26.83
C GLN A 183 17.24 -14.46 26.78
N GLY A 184 17.39 -13.36 26.04
CA GLY A 184 16.28 -12.43 25.77
C GLY A 184 15.19 -12.99 24.85
N LEU A 185 15.40 -14.15 24.23
CA LEU A 185 14.41 -14.82 23.37
C LEU A 185 13.47 -15.75 24.14
N TYR A 186 13.86 -16.23 25.33
CA TYR A 186 13.10 -17.21 26.11
C TYR A 186 12.30 -16.61 27.28
N GLU A 187 12.54 -15.34 27.63
CA GLU A 187 11.78 -14.61 28.67
C GLU A 187 10.63 -13.75 28.12
N ILE A 188 10.23 -13.94 26.85
CA ILE A 188 9.08 -13.25 26.23
C ILE A 188 7.98 -14.23 25.84
#